data_AF-A0A1X6YJ15-F1
#
_entry.id   AF-A0A1X6YJ15-F1
#
_cell.length_a   1.000
_cell.length_b   1.000
_cell.length_c   1.000
_cell.angle_alpha   90.00
_cell.angle_beta   90.00
_cell.angle_gamma   90.00
#
_symmetry.space_group_name_H-M   'P 1'
#
loop_
_entity.id
_entity.type
_entity.pdbx_description
1 polymer ?
#
loop_
_entity_poly.entity_id
_entity_poly.type
_entity_poly.pdbx_seq_one_letter_code
_entity_poly.pdbx_strand_id
1 'polypeptide(L)'
;MKTSPFRYPETGPHAIRPWAVRKGYADEHFLSDYRFQFPREDPELAEVFVYTPRMSYFPGETVEFHGSSTAETWNMQIYRDGARPEMVHEAFDMPGVFAPTSETAYVDGCDWPVVHSWTIPEGLRPGFYLVVSTCLRKSGERFVQHHFIVVRATPETSRGKILLMLATGTWTAYNDWGGANHYFGTYGPERNEGSPHLSMHRPWTRGKLWLPKGAARVAQTRLPEMNDLPGYPSKEWGYSHGFGQYYAAAGWAQFDRHFAHWAEREGYGFDIITQTDLHLDPSILDDYSCLVTVGHDEYWSWEMRKTVEDFVERGGGFSRFGGNFLWQIRLEDDGARQVCWKTKAPTHDPVRDDPERKHLLTASWESGGVSWPGASTVGVNGCHGMYGSWGGFAPRGSRGFTVYRPDHWVFGGTDLRYADVFGAEANIFGYEVDGLNYTFERGLPYPVMDPGVPEGIEILAMSPATLFEYEHEGPGYRYYVRDSDLVGLSELAAEETPVARRNFQYGSGMVVGMKRGAGEVICAGTCEWVMGLTRRDPFTEQITRNALDRFGGSA
;
A
#
# COMPACT_ATOMS: atom_id res chain seq x y z
N MET A 1 -11.16 -19.13 31.85
CA MET A 1 -12.09 -19.66 30.82
C MET A 1 -11.26 -20.04 29.59
N LYS A 2 -11.38 -21.27 29.08
CA LYS A 2 -10.79 -21.62 27.78
C LYS A 2 -11.61 -20.92 26.72
N THR A 3 -11.10 -19.81 26.17
CA THR A 3 -11.68 -19.18 24.99
C THR A 3 -11.66 -20.21 23.85
N SER A 4 -12.81 -20.44 23.23
CA SER A 4 -12.85 -21.22 21.98
C SER A 4 -11.87 -20.58 21.00
N PRO A 5 -11.07 -21.35 20.23
CA PRO A 5 -10.23 -20.76 19.20
C PRO A 5 -11.12 -19.96 18.24
N PHE A 6 -10.73 -18.72 17.97
CA PHE A 6 -11.36 -17.87 16.98
C PHE A 6 -11.33 -18.59 15.63
N ARG A 7 -12.50 -18.80 15.02
CA ARG A 7 -12.63 -19.47 13.72
C ARG A 7 -12.94 -18.42 12.66
N TYR A 8 -11.92 -18.11 11.88
CA TYR A 8 -12.00 -17.34 10.66
C TYR A 8 -13.03 -17.96 9.69
N PRO A 9 -14.11 -17.25 9.28
CA PRO A 9 -15.12 -17.75 8.32
C PRO A 9 -14.53 -18.11 6.94
N GLU A 10 -13.31 -17.69 6.67
CA GLU A 10 -12.52 -17.94 5.48
C GLU A 10 -12.00 -19.39 5.41
N THR A 11 -12.13 -20.19 6.47
CA THR A 11 -11.71 -21.60 6.46
C THR A 11 -12.78 -22.49 5.85
N GLY A 12 -12.57 -22.96 4.62
CA GLY A 12 -13.45 -23.93 3.94
C GLY A 12 -13.25 -23.96 2.42
N PRO A 13 -13.91 -24.89 1.69
CA PRO A 13 -13.89 -24.86 0.23
C PRO A 13 -14.56 -23.56 -0.27
N HIS A 14 -13.78 -22.74 -0.97
CA HIS A 14 -14.27 -21.52 -1.59
C HIS A 14 -14.84 -21.79 -2.98
N ALA A 15 -15.98 -21.17 -3.25
CA ALA A 15 -16.69 -21.34 -4.50
C ALA A 15 -16.04 -20.52 -5.63
N ILE A 16 -15.22 -21.15 -6.47
CA ILE A 16 -14.67 -20.55 -7.68
C ILE A 16 -15.37 -21.20 -8.89
N ARG A 17 -16.07 -20.41 -9.71
CA ARG A 17 -16.62 -20.95 -10.97
C ARG A 17 -15.46 -21.45 -11.83
N PRO A 18 -15.54 -22.64 -12.44
CA PRO A 18 -14.52 -23.12 -13.38
C PRO A 18 -14.28 -22.10 -14.49
N TRP A 19 -13.03 -21.98 -14.92
CA TRP A 19 -12.70 -21.15 -16.07
C TRP A 19 -13.31 -21.75 -17.33
N ALA A 20 -13.83 -20.89 -18.19
CA ALA A 20 -14.23 -21.32 -19.52
C ALA A 20 -12.98 -21.80 -20.27
N VAL A 21 -13.09 -22.94 -20.95
CA VAL A 21 -12.03 -23.38 -21.87
C VAL A 21 -11.93 -22.35 -22.99
N ARG A 22 -10.74 -21.75 -23.14
CA ARG A 22 -10.44 -20.83 -24.24
C ARG A 22 -9.27 -21.35 -25.06
N LYS A 23 -9.17 -20.88 -26.31
CA LYS A 23 -7.96 -21.08 -27.10
C LYS A 23 -6.81 -20.35 -26.41
N GLY A 24 -5.67 -21.01 -26.28
CA GLY A 24 -4.41 -20.39 -25.89
C GLY A 24 -3.51 -20.29 -27.11
N TYR A 25 -2.82 -19.16 -27.27
CA TYR A 25 -1.83 -18.97 -28.32
C TYR A 25 -0.41 -19.07 -27.73
N ALA A 26 0.57 -19.46 -28.55
CA ALA A 26 1.92 -19.79 -28.07
C ALA A 26 2.68 -18.57 -27.47
N ASP A 27 2.23 -17.37 -27.80
CA ASP A 27 2.74 -16.09 -27.36
C ASP A 27 1.91 -15.46 -26.23
N GLU A 28 0.83 -16.08 -25.80
CA GLU A 28 0.08 -15.65 -24.62
C GLU A 28 0.79 -16.07 -23.33
N HIS A 29 0.78 -15.15 -22.37
CA HIS A 29 1.34 -15.37 -21.04
C HIS A 29 0.50 -14.67 -19.99
N PHE A 30 0.36 -15.26 -18.81
CA PHE A 30 -0.49 -14.71 -17.74
C PHE A 30 -0.01 -13.34 -17.21
N LEU A 31 1.28 -12.99 -17.39
CA LEU A 31 1.79 -11.65 -17.05
C LEU A 31 1.21 -10.56 -17.96
N SER A 32 0.83 -10.92 -19.18
CA SER A 32 0.18 -10.03 -20.16
C SER A 32 -1.35 -10.16 -20.14
N ASP A 33 -1.89 -11.04 -19.29
CA ASP A 33 -3.32 -11.26 -19.11
C ASP A 33 -3.83 -10.30 -18.01
N TYR A 34 -4.35 -9.16 -18.45
CA TYR A 34 -4.95 -8.15 -17.59
C TYR A 34 -6.31 -8.63 -17.09
N ARG A 35 -6.39 -8.99 -15.82
CA ARG A 35 -7.59 -9.56 -15.19
C ARG A 35 -7.99 -8.73 -13.99
N PHE A 36 -9.27 -8.45 -13.91
CA PHE A 36 -9.87 -7.72 -12.80
C PHE A 36 -11.02 -8.51 -12.18
N GLN A 37 -11.42 -8.13 -10.97
CA GLN A 37 -12.61 -8.68 -10.34
C GLN A 37 -13.86 -7.91 -10.76
N PHE A 38 -14.94 -8.62 -11.06
CA PHE A 38 -16.26 -8.06 -11.37
C PHE A 38 -17.33 -9.04 -10.86
N PRO A 39 -18.52 -8.57 -10.41
CA PRO A 39 -19.62 -9.48 -10.08
C PRO A 39 -20.06 -10.25 -11.34
N ARG A 40 -20.51 -11.47 -11.16
CA ARG A 40 -21.00 -12.32 -12.26
C ARG A 40 -22.43 -11.99 -12.63
N GLU A 41 -23.22 -11.54 -11.66
CA GLU A 41 -24.65 -11.23 -11.81
C GLU A 41 -25.48 -12.41 -12.34
N ASP A 42 -24.99 -13.63 -12.12
CA ASP A 42 -25.61 -14.87 -12.52
C ASP A 42 -26.55 -15.33 -11.40
N PRO A 43 -27.89 -15.33 -11.61
CA PRO A 43 -28.86 -15.70 -10.56
C PRO A 43 -28.72 -17.15 -10.11
N GLU A 44 -28.07 -18.01 -10.91
CA GLU A 44 -27.81 -19.40 -10.53
C GLU A 44 -26.54 -19.55 -9.67
N LEU A 45 -25.76 -18.48 -9.53
CA LEU A 45 -24.48 -18.49 -8.84
C LEU A 45 -24.45 -17.42 -7.74
N ALA A 46 -24.85 -17.83 -6.54
CA ALA A 46 -24.84 -16.99 -5.35
C ALA A 46 -23.47 -16.31 -5.12
N GLU A 47 -23.51 -14.99 -5.02
CA GLU A 47 -22.42 -14.10 -4.64
C GLU A 47 -22.98 -12.89 -3.87
N VAL A 48 -22.13 -12.22 -3.11
CA VAL A 48 -22.47 -11.00 -2.37
C VAL A 48 -21.28 -10.07 -2.32
N PHE A 49 -21.48 -8.80 -2.69
CA PHE A 49 -20.46 -7.76 -2.60
C PHE A 49 -21.00 -6.58 -1.82
N VAL A 50 -20.16 -5.98 -0.98
CA VAL A 50 -20.51 -4.77 -0.22
C VAL A 50 -19.38 -3.76 -0.26
N TYR A 51 -19.76 -2.49 -0.12
CA TYR A 51 -18.88 -1.37 0.18
C TYR A 51 -19.57 -0.40 1.15
N THR A 52 -18.85 0.60 1.63
CA THR A 52 -19.38 1.68 2.48
C THR A 52 -19.01 3.04 1.86
N PRO A 53 -19.82 4.09 2.06
CA PRO A 53 -19.54 5.41 1.47
C PRO A 53 -18.29 6.07 2.06
N ARG A 54 -17.98 5.75 3.33
CA ARG A 54 -16.73 6.16 4.00
C ARG A 54 -15.95 4.94 4.47
N MET A 55 -14.63 5.10 4.59
CA MET A 55 -13.74 4.07 5.13
C MET A 55 -13.57 4.17 6.65
N SER A 56 -13.90 5.30 7.26
CA SER A 56 -13.65 5.61 8.68
C SER A 56 -14.86 6.25 9.35
N TYR A 57 -15.05 5.94 10.63
CA TYR A 57 -16.18 6.36 11.45
C TYR A 57 -15.73 6.55 12.91
N PHE A 58 -16.37 7.43 13.65
CA PHE A 58 -16.30 7.50 15.10
C PHE A 58 -17.26 6.49 15.76
N PRO A 59 -17.02 6.10 17.02
CA PRO A 59 -18.03 5.45 17.85
C PRO A 59 -19.35 6.24 17.85
N GLY A 60 -20.47 5.53 17.92
CA GLY A 60 -21.82 6.11 17.85
C GLY A 60 -22.32 6.40 16.43
N GLU A 61 -21.44 6.52 15.43
CA GLU A 61 -21.87 6.69 14.04
C GLU A 61 -22.48 5.41 13.45
N THR A 62 -23.36 5.59 12.45
CA THR A 62 -23.94 4.48 11.69
C THR A 62 -23.15 4.23 10.40
N VAL A 63 -22.76 2.98 10.20
CA VAL A 63 -22.17 2.47 8.98
C VAL A 63 -23.28 1.91 8.10
N GLU A 64 -23.42 2.45 6.89
CA GLU A 64 -24.33 1.93 5.88
C GLU A 64 -23.54 1.09 4.86
N PHE A 65 -23.93 -0.17 4.72
CA PHE A 65 -23.36 -1.09 3.77
C PHE A 65 -24.20 -1.11 2.50
N HIS A 66 -23.62 -0.63 1.41
CA HIS A 66 -24.22 -0.70 0.08
C HIS A 66 -23.81 -2.01 -0.59
N GLY A 67 -24.74 -2.72 -1.21
CA GLY A 67 -24.46 -4.08 -1.68
C GLY A 67 -25.37 -4.60 -2.78
N SER A 68 -24.85 -5.62 -3.46
CA SER A 68 -25.59 -6.43 -4.44
C SER A 68 -25.32 -7.92 -4.17
N SER A 69 -26.37 -8.73 -4.21
CA SER A 69 -26.33 -10.16 -3.96
C SER A 69 -27.28 -10.90 -4.89
N THR A 70 -26.78 -11.98 -5.51
CA THR A 70 -27.61 -12.97 -6.24
C THR A 70 -28.05 -14.13 -5.35
N ALA A 71 -27.51 -14.23 -4.13
CA ALA A 71 -27.91 -15.25 -3.16
C ALA A 71 -29.31 -14.97 -2.60
N GLU A 72 -30.07 -16.01 -2.27
CA GLU A 72 -31.35 -15.85 -1.53
C GLU A 72 -31.14 -15.20 -0.16
N THR A 73 -30.12 -15.68 0.56
CA THR A 73 -29.66 -15.09 1.81
C THR A 73 -28.15 -15.02 1.89
N TRP A 74 -27.67 -14.09 2.72
CA TRP A 74 -26.26 -13.88 2.99
C TRP A 74 -26.04 -13.44 4.44
N ASN A 75 -24.79 -13.51 4.89
CA ASN A 75 -24.38 -13.22 6.25
C ASN A 75 -23.25 -12.18 6.25
N MET A 76 -23.19 -11.38 7.29
CA MET A 76 -22.10 -10.44 7.58
C MET A 76 -21.56 -10.66 8.98
N GLN A 77 -20.24 -10.62 9.13
CA GLN A 77 -19.57 -10.59 10.42
C GLN A 77 -18.50 -9.52 10.40
N ILE A 78 -18.35 -8.78 11.50
CA ILE A 78 -17.38 -7.69 11.63
C ILE A 78 -16.43 -8.01 12.79
N TYR A 79 -15.14 -7.90 12.53
CA TYR A 79 -14.08 -8.26 13.47
C TYR A 79 -13.10 -7.11 13.62
N ARG A 80 -12.75 -6.76 14.86
CA ARG A 80 -11.53 -5.98 15.11
C ARG A 80 -10.33 -6.86 14.75
N ASP A 81 -9.58 -6.52 13.72
CA ASP A 81 -8.39 -7.29 13.33
C ASP A 81 -7.14 -6.66 13.97
N GLY A 82 -6.55 -7.40 14.88
CA GLY A 82 -5.35 -7.02 15.63
C GLY A 82 -4.66 -8.26 16.18
N ALA A 83 -3.69 -8.08 17.08
CA ALA A 83 -2.98 -9.19 17.73
C ALA A 83 -3.92 -10.18 18.42
N ARG A 84 -5.10 -9.71 18.87
CA ARG A 84 -6.19 -10.54 19.39
C ARG A 84 -7.50 -10.17 18.66
N PRO A 85 -7.82 -10.88 17.56
CA PRO A 85 -9.04 -10.64 16.81
C PRO A 85 -10.28 -10.86 17.67
N GLU A 86 -11.29 -10.02 17.48
CA GLU A 86 -12.55 -10.08 18.23
C GLU A 86 -13.72 -9.81 17.28
N MET A 87 -14.74 -10.66 17.31
CA MET A 87 -16.00 -10.41 16.60
C MET A 87 -16.84 -9.42 17.39
N VAL A 88 -17.32 -8.37 16.73
CA VAL A 88 -18.05 -7.27 17.39
C VAL A 88 -19.45 -7.06 16.84
N HIS A 89 -19.74 -7.62 15.66
CA HIS A 89 -21.07 -7.58 15.05
C HIS A 89 -21.28 -8.81 14.17
N GLU A 90 -22.52 -9.30 14.11
CA GLU A 90 -22.95 -10.34 13.20
C GLU A 90 -24.39 -10.13 12.76
N ALA A 91 -24.69 -10.45 11.51
CA ALA A 91 -26.01 -10.47 10.93
C ALA A 91 -26.12 -11.69 10.01
N PHE A 92 -27.14 -12.52 10.25
CA PHE A 92 -27.36 -13.78 9.51
C PHE A 92 -28.66 -13.74 8.73
N ASP A 93 -28.71 -14.59 7.70
CA ASP A 93 -29.88 -14.83 6.87
C ASP A 93 -30.54 -13.55 6.34
N MET A 94 -29.71 -12.54 6.05
CA MET A 94 -30.18 -11.30 5.45
C MET A 94 -30.66 -11.57 4.03
N PRO A 95 -31.80 -10.99 3.61
CA PRO A 95 -32.31 -11.20 2.26
C PRO A 95 -31.32 -10.65 1.22
N GLY A 96 -31.11 -11.41 0.15
CA GLY A 96 -30.35 -10.92 -0.99
C GLY A 96 -31.11 -9.85 -1.76
N VAL A 97 -30.39 -8.81 -2.17
CA VAL A 97 -30.90 -7.75 -3.03
C VAL A 97 -29.98 -7.65 -4.23
N PHE A 98 -30.50 -7.91 -5.43
CA PHE A 98 -29.74 -7.75 -6.65
C PHE A 98 -29.86 -6.31 -7.18
N ALA A 99 -28.72 -5.68 -7.42
CA ALA A 99 -28.59 -4.44 -8.17
C ALA A 99 -27.52 -4.61 -9.24
N PRO A 100 -27.77 -4.21 -10.50
CA PRO A 100 -26.80 -4.34 -11.57
C PRO A 100 -25.60 -3.42 -11.35
N THR A 101 -24.46 -3.80 -11.91
CA THR A 101 -23.17 -3.12 -11.74
C THR A 101 -22.79 -2.45 -13.04
N SER A 102 -22.47 -1.15 -12.99
CA SER A 102 -21.96 -0.44 -14.15
C SER A 102 -20.63 -1.04 -14.64
N GLU A 103 -20.45 -1.16 -15.96
CA GLU A 103 -19.16 -1.52 -16.57
C GLU A 103 -18.05 -0.50 -16.21
N THR A 104 -18.42 0.71 -15.83
CA THR A 104 -17.54 1.78 -15.38
C THR A 104 -17.63 2.04 -13.88
N ALA A 105 -18.04 1.04 -13.08
CA ALA A 105 -18.13 1.17 -11.62
C ALA A 105 -16.80 1.60 -10.96
N TYR A 106 -15.67 1.35 -11.63
CA TYR A 106 -14.38 1.90 -11.20
C TYR A 106 -14.31 3.43 -11.24
N VAL A 107 -15.05 4.12 -12.12
CA VAL A 107 -15.12 5.60 -12.20
C VAL A 107 -16.32 6.15 -11.44
N ASP A 108 -17.48 5.55 -11.66
CA ASP A 108 -18.77 6.15 -11.27
C ASP A 108 -19.29 5.61 -9.93
N GLY A 109 -18.68 4.55 -9.41
CA GLY A 109 -19.19 3.78 -8.29
C GLY A 109 -20.28 2.80 -8.69
N CYS A 110 -20.76 2.02 -7.72
CA CYS A 110 -21.74 0.97 -7.96
C CYS A 110 -23.20 1.45 -7.89
N ASP A 111 -23.49 2.54 -7.16
CA ASP A 111 -24.86 3.03 -6.88
C ASP A 111 -25.82 1.96 -6.33
N TRP A 112 -25.28 0.97 -5.62
CA TRP A 112 -26.07 -0.09 -5.01
C TRP A 112 -26.85 0.42 -3.79
N PRO A 113 -28.03 -0.17 -3.49
CA PRO A 113 -28.82 0.22 -2.32
C PRO A 113 -28.13 -0.17 -1.01
N VAL A 114 -28.53 0.48 0.08
CA VAL A 114 -28.18 0.04 1.43
C VAL A 114 -28.84 -1.31 1.70
N VAL A 115 -28.04 -2.33 2.02
CA VAL A 115 -28.49 -3.69 2.31
C VAL A 115 -28.36 -4.07 3.78
N HIS A 116 -27.55 -3.32 4.54
CA HIS A 116 -27.39 -3.48 5.99
C HIS A 116 -26.88 -2.18 6.62
N SER A 117 -27.25 -1.93 7.87
CA SER A 117 -26.75 -0.80 8.65
C SER A 117 -26.31 -1.25 10.03
N TRP A 118 -25.23 -0.68 10.54
CA TRP A 118 -24.70 -0.97 11.87
C TRP A 118 -24.28 0.31 12.58
N THR A 119 -24.92 0.59 13.73
CA THR A 119 -24.47 1.67 14.62
C THR A 119 -23.33 1.18 15.49
N ILE A 120 -22.19 1.85 15.38
CA ILE A 120 -20.98 1.50 16.12
C ILE A 120 -21.23 1.77 17.61
N PRO A 121 -21.02 0.79 18.52
CA PRO A 121 -21.16 1.04 19.95
C PRO A 121 -20.23 2.17 20.43
N GLU A 122 -20.74 3.07 21.28
CA GLU A 122 -19.99 4.21 21.85
C GLU A 122 -18.65 3.82 22.51
N GLY A 123 -18.60 2.65 23.15
CA GLY A 123 -17.39 2.13 23.81
C GLY A 123 -16.52 1.23 22.93
N LEU A 124 -16.82 1.10 21.64
CA LEU A 124 -16.08 0.21 20.76
C LEU A 124 -14.63 0.72 20.61
N ARG A 125 -13.67 -0.20 20.72
CA ARG A 125 -12.26 0.15 20.69
C ARG A 125 -11.85 0.70 19.31
N PRO A 126 -10.99 1.73 19.23
CA PRO A 126 -10.44 2.16 17.96
C PRO A 126 -9.62 1.06 17.28
N GLY A 127 -9.55 1.14 15.95
CA GLY A 127 -8.71 0.25 15.14
C GLY A 127 -9.33 -0.13 13.79
N PHE A 128 -8.72 -1.13 13.17
CA PHE A 128 -9.15 -1.68 11.89
C PHE A 128 -10.19 -2.79 12.10
N TYR A 129 -11.30 -2.70 11.37
CA TYR A 129 -12.38 -3.66 11.43
C TYR A 129 -12.58 -4.34 10.07
N LEU A 130 -12.29 -5.64 10.02
CA LEU A 130 -12.53 -6.48 8.86
C LEU A 130 -14.01 -6.87 8.82
N VAL A 131 -14.66 -6.60 7.70
CA VAL A 131 -16.04 -6.98 7.41
C VAL A 131 -16.00 -8.18 6.47
N VAL A 132 -16.67 -9.27 6.85
CA VAL A 132 -16.71 -10.51 6.07
C VAL A 132 -18.14 -10.80 5.68
N SER A 133 -18.40 -10.77 4.37
CA SER A 133 -19.69 -11.11 3.78
C SER A 133 -19.62 -12.51 3.18
N THR A 134 -20.58 -13.37 3.51
CA THR A 134 -20.62 -14.75 3.00
C THR A 134 -22.01 -15.16 2.52
N CYS A 135 -22.07 -15.99 1.49
CA CYS A 135 -23.27 -16.70 1.08
C CYS A 135 -22.93 -18.13 0.63
N LEU A 136 -23.93 -19.00 0.58
CA LEU A 136 -23.78 -20.37 0.11
C LEU A 136 -24.30 -20.51 -1.32
N ARG A 137 -23.58 -21.24 -2.16
CA ARG A 137 -24.08 -21.67 -3.46
C ARG A 137 -24.95 -22.91 -3.32
N LYS A 138 -25.76 -23.20 -4.36
CA LYS A 138 -26.55 -24.45 -4.46
C LYS A 138 -25.68 -25.71 -4.33
N SER A 139 -24.39 -25.63 -4.70
CA SER A 139 -23.39 -26.70 -4.52
C SER A 139 -22.96 -26.96 -3.08
N GLY A 140 -23.33 -26.08 -2.13
CA GLY A 140 -22.85 -26.09 -0.74
C GLY A 140 -21.51 -25.37 -0.52
N GLU A 141 -20.87 -24.87 -1.60
CA GLU A 141 -19.64 -24.09 -1.50
C GLU A 141 -19.91 -22.66 -1.00
N ARG A 142 -18.94 -22.09 -0.28
CA ARG A 142 -19.07 -20.73 0.28
C ARG A 142 -18.43 -19.69 -0.63
N PHE A 143 -19.18 -18.63 -0.92
CA PHE A 143 -18.62 -17.38 -1.46
C PHE A 143 -18.27 -16.45 -0.29
N VAL A 144 -17.11 -15.78 -0.36
CA VAL A 144 -16.60 -14.89 0.68
C VAL A 144 -16.07 -13.61 0.05
N GLN A 145 -16.51 -12.47 0.55
CA GLN A 145 -16.00 -11.14 0.20
C GLN A 145 -15.57 -10.41 1.47
N HIS A 146 -14.56 -9.56 1.32
CA HIS A 146 -14.02 -8.77 2.42
C HIS A 146 -14.21 -7.29 2.12
N HIS A 147 -14.61 -6.55 3.15
CA HIS A 147 -14.62 -5.10 3.20
C HIS A 147 -13.97 -4.66 4.52
N PHE A 148 -13.78 -3.36 4.73
CA PHE A 148 -13.28 -2.86 6.01
C PHE A 148 -13.91 -1.53 6.39
N ILE A 149 -13.84 -1.23 7.68
CA ILE A 149 -13.94 0.13 8.19
C ILE A 149 -12.84 0.38 9.22
N VAL A 150 -12.52 1.64 9.47
CA VAL A 150 -11.72 2.10 10.60
C VAL A 150 -12.65 2.73 11.62
N VAL A 151 -12.54 2.30 12.87
CA VAL A 151 -13.16 3.02 14.00
C VAL A 151 -12.09 3.94 14.57
N ARG A 152 -12.29 5.25 14.44
CA ARG A 152 -11.37 6.29 14.88
C ARG A 152 -11.40 6.44 16.39
N ALA A 153 -10.28 6.92 16.94
CA ALA A 153 -10.19 7.27 18.34
C ALA A 153 -10.94 8.58 18.65
N THR A 154 -11.49 8.62 19.86
CA THR A 154 -11.97 9.82 20.53
C THR A 154 -10.99 10.16 21.67
N PRO A 155 -11.07 11.36 22.27
CA PRO A 155 -10.25 11.69 23.46
C PRO A 155 -10.35 10.64 24.59
N GLU A 156 -11.51 9.99 24.75
CA GLU A 156 -11.76 8.97 25.77
C GLU A 156 -11.25 7.58 25.40
N THR A 157 -11.07 7.31 24.11
CA THR A 157 -10.73 5.97 23.59
C THR A 157 -9.32 5.88 23.00
N SER A 158 -8.64 7.01 22.82
CA SER A 158 -7.27 7.10 22.32
C SER A 158 -6.31 6.25 23.15
N ARG A 159 -5.36 5.62 22.46
CA ARG A 159 -4.46 4.62 23.05
C ARG A 159 -3.01 5.05 23.19
N GLY A 160 -2.68 6.29 22.85
CA GLY A 160 -1.31 6.78 22.99
C GLY A 160 -1.06 7.99 22.11
N LYS A 161 0.22 8.25 21.83
CA LYS A 161 0.65 9.36 20.97
C LYS A 161 1.15 8.91 19.60
N ILE A 162 0.96 7.63 19.28
CA ILE A 162 1.28 7.03 17.98
C ILE A 162 0.00 6.95 17.15
N LEU A 163 0.05 7.52 15.94
CA LEU A 163 -1.00 7.45 14.94
C LEU A 163 -0.51 6.65 13.73
N LEU A 164 -1.14 5.51 13.46
CA LEU A 164 -0.92 4.74 12.24
C LEU A 164 -1.86 5.24 11.14
N MET A 165 -1.29 5.78 10.06
CA MET A 165 -2.05 6.13 8.87
C MET A 165 -1.94 5.03 7.81
N LEU A 166 -3.10 4.51 7.40
CA LEU A 166 -3.21 3.48 6.38
C LEU A 166 -3.02 4.09 4.99
N ALA A 167 -2.26 3.41 4.12
CA ALA A 167 -1.99 3.83 2.74
C ALA A 167 -3.19 3.62 1.79
N THR A 168 -4.39 4.09 2.17
CA THR A 168 -5.64 3.82 1.44
C THR A 168 -5.67 4.39 0.03
N GLY A 169 -4.94 5.47 -0.26
CA GLY A 169 -4.77 5.99 -1.61
C GLY A 169 -4.03 5.01 -2.54
N THR A 170 -3.00 4.35 -2.01
CA THR A 170 -2.31 3.25 -2.71
C THR A 170 -3.23 2.04 -2.84
N TRP A 171 -4.01 1.72 -1.81
CA TRP A 171 -4.96 0.59 -1.90
C TRP A 171 -5.96 0.82 -3.04
N THR A 172 -6.50 2.04 -3.15
CA THR A 172 -7.42 2.45 -4.23
C THR A 172 -6.74 2.39 -5.59
N ALA A 173 -5.52 2.89 -5.72
CA ALA A 173 -4.74 2.88 -6.96
C ALA A 173 -4.51 1.46 -7.52
N TYR A 174 -4.41 0.47 -6.63
CA TYR A 174 -4.23 -0.94 -6.95
C TYR A 174 -5.51 -1.78 -6.84
N ASN A 175 -6.68 -1.17 -6.59
CA ASN A 175 -7.96 -1.87 -6.56
C ASN A 175 -8.49 -2.04 -7.98
N ASP A 176 -8.28 -3.23 -8.54
CA ASP A 176 -8.77 -3.63 -9.86
C ASP A 176 -10.25 -4.04 -9.86
N TRP A 177 -10.94 -4.06 -8.71
CA TRP A 177 -12.36 -4.37 -8.70
C TRP A 177 -13.17 -3.37 -9.54
N GLY A 178 -14.06 -3.89 -10.38
CA GLY A 178 -14.98 -3.09 -11.18
C GLY A 178 -14.49 -2.76 -12.58
N GLY A 179 -13.28 -3.17 -12.98
CA GLY A 179 -12.83 -3.08 -14.38
C GLY A 179 -11.49 -2.39 -14.62
N ALA A 180 -11.07 -1.51 -13.72
CA ALA A 180 -9.80 -0.79 -13.85
C ALA A 180 -9.25 -0.29 -12.51
N ASN A 181 -7.96 0.00 -12.53
CA ASN A 181 -7.20 0.72 -11.51
C ASN A 181 -6.27 1.76 -12.18
N HIS A 182 -5.34 2.38 -11.47
CA HIS A 182 -4.44 3.39 -12.07
C HIS A 182 -3.36 2.82 -13.00
N TYR A 183 -3.17 1.49 -13.05
CA TYR A 183 -2.12 0.83 -13.82
C TYR A 183 -2.64 0.13 -15.07
N PHE A 184 -3.85 -0.45 -15.00
CA PHE A 184 -4.46 -1.14 -16.12
C PHE A 184 -5.99 -1.17 -15.97
N GLY A 185 -6.66 -1.55 -17.06
CA GLY A 185 -8.07 -1.84 -17.04
C GLY A 185 -8.73 -1.53 -18.36
N THR A 186 -10.03 -1.29 -18.29
CA THR A 186 -10.87 -1.03 -19.46
C THR A 186 -11.10 0.45 -19.76
N TYR A 187 -10.25 1.35 -19.25
CA TYR A 187 -10.34 2.77 -19.58
C TYR A 187 -9.79 3.05 -20.98
N GLY A 188 -10.13 4.21 -21.53
CA GLY A 188 -9.69 4.66 -22.85
C GLY A 188 -10.55 4.12 -24.00
N PRO A 189 -10.37 4.67 -25.21
CA PRO A 189 -11.17 4.31 -26.38
C PRO A 189 -11.00 2.83 -26.79
N GLU A 190 -9.82 2.26 -26.54
CA GLU A 190 -9.49 0.86 -26.84
C GLU A 190 -9.76 -0.10 -25.65
N ARG A 191 -10.20 0.42 -24.50
CA ARG A 191 -10.45 -0.34 -23.27
C ARG A 191 -9.24 -1.17 -22.80
N ASN A 192 -8.05 -0.58 -22.85
CA ASN A 192 -6.78 -1.23 -22.51
C ASN A 192 -5.87 -0.36 -21.64
N GLU A 193 -6.42 0.66 -20.96
CA GLU A 193 -5.67 1.60 -20.14
C GLU A 193 -6.10 1.57 -18.68
N GLY A 194 -5.15 1.92 -17.78
CA GLY A 194 -5.49 2.32 -16.42
C GLY A 194 -6.33 3.61 -16.41
N SER A 195 -7.25 3.70 -15.46
CA SER A 195 -8.11 4.88 -15.32
C SER A 195 -7.44 5.97 -14.49
N PRO A 196 -7.47 7.24 -14.94
CA PRO A 196 -7.05 8.36 -14.10
C PRO A 196 -8.05 8.70 -13.00
N HIS A 197 -9.24 8.09 -13.00
CA HIS A 197 -10.30 8.36 -12.02
C HIS A 197 -10.77 7.07 -11.38
N LEU A 198 -10.79 7.04 -10.05
CA LEU A 198 -11.22 5.88 -9.28
C LEU A 198 -12.23 6.28 -8.21
N SER A 199 -13.40 5.66 -8.22
CA SER A 199 -14.42 5.79 -7.19
C SER A 199 -14.05 4.97 -5.96
N MET A 200 -14.35 5.52 -4.78
CA MET A 200 -14.32 4.79 -3.50
C MET A 200 -15.61 4.00 -3.26
N HIS A 201 -16.69 4.31 -3.99
CA HIS A 201 -18.01 3.67 -3.85
C HIS A 201 -18.09 2.35 -4.61
N ARG A 202 -17.11 1.47 -4.35
CA ARG A 202 -17.01 0.15 -4.94
C ARG A 202 -16.31 -0.83 -3.98
N PRO A 203 -16.60 -2.14 -4.09
CA PRO A 203 -15.90 -3.17 -3.32
C PRO A 203 -14.37 -3.20 -3.52
N TRP A 204 -13.71 -3.86 -2.58
CA TRP A 204 -12.28 -4.17 -2.67
C TRP A 204 -12.03 -5.50 -3.36
N THR A 205 -10.99 -5.52 -4.19
CA THR A 205 -10.55 -6.76 -4.83
C THR A 205 -10.11 -7.81 -3.81
N ARG A 206 -10.35 -9.08 -4.13
CA ARG A 206 -9.95 -10.21 -3.28
C ARG A 206 -8.44 -10.23 -3.05
N GLY A 207 -8.06 -10.26 -1.77
CA GLY A 207 -6.67 -10.32 -1.32
C GLY A 207 -6.13 -9.01 -0.75
N LYS A 208 -6.84 -7.88 -0.94
CA LYS A 208 -6.42 -6.58 -0.43
C LYS A 208 -6.52 -6.50 1.10
N LEU A 209 -7.58 -7.10 1.66
CA LEU A 209 -7.93 -6.99 3.09
C LEU A 209 -7.67 -8.27 3.88
N TRP A 210 -7.62 -9.42 3.22
CA TRP A 210 -7.29 -10.70 3.86
C TRP A 210 -6.52 -11.63 2.93
N LEU A 211 -5.54 -12.35 3.49
CA LEU A 211 -4.76 -13.38 2.80
C LEU A 211 -4.59 -14.62 3.67
N PRO A 212 -4.63 -15.83 3.07
CA PRO A 212 -4.31 -17.05 3.80
C PRO A 212 -2.82 -17.11 4.15
N LYS A 213 -2.48 -17.83 5.21
CA LYS A 213 -1.09 -18.16 5.53
C LYS A 213 -0.43 -18.84 4.33
N GLY A 214 0.73 -18.34 3.92
CA GLY A 214 1.48 -18.86 2.77
C GLY A 214 1.13 -18.21 1.43
N ALA A 215 0.26 -17.20 1.39
CA ALA A 215 0.12 -16.35 0.21
C ALA A 215 1.48 -15.76 -0.21
N ALA A 216 1.72 -15.71 -1.51
CA ALA A 216 3.00 -15.25 -2.04
C ALA A 216 3.13 -13.72 -1.94
N ARG A 217 4.36 -13.25 -1.71
CA ARG A 217 4.70 -11.82 -1.72
C ARG A 217 5.32 -11.42 -3.05
N VAL A 218 5.45 -10.12 -3.29
CA VAL A 218 6.10 -9.58 -4.48
C VAL A 218 7.60 -9.88 -4.45
N ALA A 219 8.26 -9.58 -3.33
CA ALA A 219 9.67 -9.89 -3.16
C ALA A 219 9.92 -11.41 -3.11
N GLN A 220 10.98 -11.85 -3.78
CA GLN A 220 11.33 -13.26 -3.91
C GLN A 220 11.72 -13.87 -2.56
N THR A 221 11.06 -14.97 -2.20
CA THR A 221 11.32 -15.66 -0.93
C THR A 221 12.67 -16.38 -0.93
N ARG A 222 13.01 -17.02 -2.05
CA ARG A 222 14.27 -17.76 -2.26
C ARG A 222 15.20 -16.91 -3.14
N LEU A 223 16.48 -16.90 -2.78
CA LEU A 223 17.55 -16.37 -3.62
C LEU A 223 17.67 -17.21 -4.90
N PRO A 224 17.58 -16.61 -6.10
CA PRO A 224 17.79 -17.33 -7.36
C PRO A 224 19.23 -17.83 -7.50
N GLU A 225 19.39 -19.07 -7.96
CA GLU A 225 20.69 -19.65 -8.33
C GLU A 225 21.18 -19.07 -9.66
N MET A 226 22.43 -19.37 -10.02
CA MET A 226 22.98 -18.97 -11.32
C MET A 226 22.12 -19.56 -12.46
N ASN A 227 21.72 -18.71 -13.41
CA ASN A 227 20.86 -19.06 -14.56
C ASN A 227 19.40 -19.40 -14.24
N ASP A 228 18.92 -19.23 -13.00
CA ASP A 228 17.48 -19.29 -12.71
C ASP A 228 16.74 -18.21 -13.53
N LEU A 229 15.58 -18.61 -14.09
CA LEU A 229 14.66 -17.66 -14.73
C LEU A 229 14.08 -16.70 -13.68
N PRO A 230 13.83 -15.43 -14.03
CA PRO A 230 13.08 -14.50 -13.19
C PRO A 230 11.70 -15.08 -12.84
N GLY A 231 11.37 -15.10 -11.55
CA GLY A 231 10.06 -15.53 -11.06
C GLY A 231 9.20 -14.35 -10.59
N TYR A 232 7.88 -14.50 -10.71
CA TYR A 232 6.90 -13.54 -10.19
C TYR A 232 5.88 -14.25 -9.26
N PRO A 233 6.32 -14.71 -8.06
CA PRO A 233 5.54 -15.63 -7.24
C PRO A 233 4.16 -15.08 -6.85
N SER A 234 4.06 -13.79 -6.55
CA SER A 234 2.78 -13.17 -6.23
C SER A 234 1.78 -13.30 -7.37
N LYS A 235 2.20 -12.99 -8.61
CA LYS A 235 1.33 -13.03 -9.79
C LYS A 235 0.93 -14.46 -10.15
N GLU A 236 1.89 -15.39 -10.14
CA GLU A 236 1.65 -16.82 -10.37
C GLU A 236 0.64 -17.37 -9.35
N TRP A 237 0.90 -17.13 -8.06
CA TRP A 237 0.04 -17.61 -6.99
C TRP A 237 -1.35 -16.99 -7.07
N GLY A 238 -1.45 -15.68 -7.29
CA GLY A 238 -2.73 -14.98 -7.40
C GLY A 238 -3.55 -15.47 -8.58
N TYR A 239 -2.91 -15.75 -9.72
CA TYR A 239 -3.53 -16.35 -10.88
C TYR A 239 -4.14 -17.71 -10.55
N SER A 240 -3.35 -18.63 -9.99
CA SER A 240 -3.78 -20.00 -9.70
C SER A 240 -4.81 -20.10 -8.57
N HIS A 241 -4.83 -19.16 -7.63
CA HIS A 241 -5.72 -19.20 -6.46
C HIS A 241 -6.93 -18.26 -6.57
N GLY A 242 -7.04 -17.51 -7.67
CA GLY A 242 -8.17 -16.61 -7.94
C GLY A 242 -8.19 -15.37 -7.04
N PHE A 243 -7.03 -14.74 -6.82
CA PHE A 243 -6.89 -13.45 -6.15
C PHE A 243 -6.68 -12.33 -7.18
N GLY A 244 -6.99 -11.09 -6.80
CA GLY A 244 -6.86 -9.93 -7.71
C GLY A 244 -5.42 -9.74 -8.18
N GLN A 245 -5.22 -9.15 -9.36
CA GLN A 245 -3.90 -9.15 -10.02
C GLN A 245 -2.82 -8.43 -9.19
N TYR A 246 -3.24 -7.44 -8.40
CA TYR A 246 -2.37 -6.63 -7.54
C TYR A 246 -2.63 -6.83 -6.05
N TYR A 247 -3.10 -8.02 -5.63
CA TYR A 247 -3.35 -8.29 -4.21
C TYR A 247 -2.09 -8.08 -3.34
N ALA A 248 -0.92 -8.45 -3.86
CA ALA A 248 0.36 -8.37 -3.14
C ALA A 248 1.05 -7.00 -3.26
N ALA A 249 0.52 -6.08 -4.06
CA ALA A 249 1.15 -4.78 -4.29
C ALA A 249 0.73 -3.73 -3.25
N ALA A 250 -0.41 -3.89 -2.57
CA ALA A 250 -0.88 -2.97 -1.55
C ALA A 250 -1.91 -3.66 -0.65
N GLY A 251 -2.34 -3.02 0.43
CA GLY A 251 -3.48 -3.44 1.25
C GLY A 251 -3.13 -3.87 2.67
N TRP A 252 -4.13 -3.80 3.54
CA TRP A 252 -4.06 -4.24 4.94
C TRP A 252 -3.37 -5.61 5.07
N ALA A 253 -3.84 -6.61 4.32
CA ALA A 253 -3.37 -7.99 4.46
C ALA A 253 -1.88 -8.17 4.17
N GLN A 254 -1.34 -7.37 3.25
CA GLN A 254 0.02 -7.51 2.74
C GLN A 254 1.02 -6.69 3.56
N PHE A 255 0.60 -5.55 4.12
CA PHE A 255 1.50 -4.60 4.76
C PHE A 255 1.02 -4.19 6.16
N ASP A 256 0.04 -3.29 6.25
CA ASP A 256 -0.33 -2.56 7.46
C ASP A 256 -0.68 -3.48 8.64
N ARG A 257 -1.36 -4.59 8.35
CA ARG A 257 -1.72 -5.62 9.33
C ARG A 257 -0.52 -6.14 10.09
N HIS A 258 0.61 -6.34 9.42
CA HIS A 258 1.80 -6.92 10.03
C HIS A 258 2.39 -6.00 11.10
N PHE A 259 2.45 -4.69 10.81
CA PHE A 259 2.88 -3.69 11.78
C PHE A 259 1.89 -3.60 12.93
N ALA A 260 0.60 -3.43 12.65
CA ALA A 260 -0.42 -3.28 13.70
C ALA A 260 -0.43 -4.49 14.66
N HIS A 261 -0.36 -5.70 14.12
CA HIS A 261 -0.28 -6.92 14.92
C HIS A 261 1.02 -7.02 15.72
N TRP A 262 2.14 -6.57 15.16
CA TRP A 262 3.42 -6.53 15.88
C TRP A 262 3.34 -5.51 17.03
N ALA A 263 2.98 -4.26 16.73
CA ALA A 263 2.91 -3.17 17.70
C ALA A 263 2.02 -3.54 18.89
N GLU A 264 0.82 -4.09 18.66
CA GLU A 264 -0.06 -4.54 19.74
C GLU A 264 0.54 -5.69 20.58
N ARG A 265 1.27 -6.64 19.96
CA ARG A 265 1.95 -7.73 20.71
C ARG A 265 3.09 -7.20 21.57
N GLU A 266 3.76 -6.17 21.08
CA GLU A 266 4.86 -5.50 21.77
C GLU A 266 4.39 -4.52 22.84
N GLY A 267 3.07 -4.29 22.95
CA GLY A 267 2.46 -3.46 23.98
C GLY A 267 2.32 -1.98 23.61
N TYR A 268 2.61 -1.60 22.36
CA TYR A 268 2.37 -0.24 21.88
C TYR A 268 0.87 0.02 21.74
N GLY A 269 0.43 1.14 22.33
CA GLY A 269 -0.87 1.73 22.05
C GLY A 269 -0.77 2.71 20.90
N PHE A 270 -1.64 2.56 19.90
CA PHE A 270 -1.72 3.43 18.74
C PHE A 270 -3.16 3.51 18.26
N ASP A 271 -3.48 4.63 17.62
CA ASP A 271 -4.75 4.86 16.94
C ASP A 271 -4.55 4.72 15.43
N ILE A 272 -5.64 4.50 14.68
CA ILE A 272 -5.59 4.26 13.23
C ILE A 272 -6.48 5.27 12.51
N ILE A 273 -5.96 5.83 11.42
CA ILE A 273 -6.72 6.64 10.45
C ILE A 273 -6.48 6.15 9.02
N THR A 274 -7.36 6.54 8.12
CA THR A 274 -7.15 6.44 6.67
C THR A 274 -6.49 7.72 6.14
N GLN A 275 -5.90 7.65 4.95
CA GLN A 275 -5.38 8.85 4.29
C GLN A 275 -6.49 9.89 4.03
N THR A 276 -7.71 9.45 3.70
CA THR A 276 -8.85 10.35 3.50
C THR A 276 -9.18 11.15 4.76
N ASP A 277 -9.01 10.58 5.96
CA ASP A 277 -9.19 11.32 7.22
C ASP A 277 -8.23 12.50 7.30
N LEU A 278 -6.94 12.28 7.02
CA LEU A 278 -5.91 13.33 7.07
C LEU A 278 -6.11 14.39 5.98
N HIS A 279 -6.59 13.98 4.79
CA HIS A 279 -6.92 14.92 3.73
C HIS A 279 -8.06 15.86 4.12
N LEU A 280 -9.10 15.35 4.79
CA LEU A 280 -10.28 16.12 5.16
C LEU A 280 -10.08 16.92 6.45
N ASP A 281 -9.28 16.42 7.39
CA ASP A 281 -9.07 17.05 8.69
C ASP A 281 -7.58 17.03 9.10
N PRO A 282 -6.85 18.13 8.84
CA PRO A 282 -5.44 18.22 9.22
C PRO A 282 -5.22 18.34 10.74
N SER A 283 -6.26 18.70 11.51
CA SER A 283 -6.15 18.87 12.97
C SER A 283 -5.99 17.55 13.70
N ILE A 284 -6.27 16.41 13.02
CA ILE A 284 -6.09 15.07 13.58
C ILE A 284 -4.68 14.86 14.14
N LEU A 285 -3.64 15.48 13.57
CA LEU A 285 -2.26 15.32 14.04
C LEU A 285 -1.95 16.09 15.33
N ASP A 286 -2.78 17.05 15.75
CA ASP A 286 -2.47 17.92 16.89
C ASP A 286 -2.46 17.16 18.23
N ASP A 287 -3.15 16.03 18.31
CA ASP A 287 -3.21 15.19 19.52
C ASP A 287 -2.11 14.13 19.62
N TYR A 288 -1.29 13.97 18.56
CA TYR A 288 -0.27 12.93 18.46
C TYR A 288 1.14 13.52 18.42
N SER A 289 2.14 12.72 18.79
CA SER A 289 3.55 13.10 18.67
C SER A 289 4.32 12.22 17.68
N CYS A 290 3.74 11.09 17.27
CA CYS A 290 4.29 10.20 16.26
C CYS A 290 3.27 9.85 15.19
N LEU A 291 3.56 10.20 13.94
CA LEU A 291 2.89 9.63 12.77
C LEU A 291 3.67 8.42 12.28
N VAL A 292 2.97 7.35 11.93
CA VAL A 292 3.53 6.13 11.35
C VAL A 292 2.84 5.82 10.02
N THR A 293 3.63 5.53 8.99
CA THR A 293 3.15 4.84 7.77
C THR A 293 4.02 3.64 7.48
N VAL A 294 3.46 2.63 6.81
CA VAL A 294 4.09 1.31 6.67
C VAL A 294 3.87 0.69 5.31
N GLY A 295 4.86 -0.09 4.84
CA GLY A 295 4.75 -0.87 3.61
C GLY A 295 4.71 -0.02 2.36
N HIS A 296 3.70 -0.24 1.51
CA HIS A 296 3.58 0.47 0.24
C HIS A 296 2.68 1.70 0.38
N ASP A 297 3.32 2.87 0.51
CA ASP A 297 2.71 4.15 0.83
C ASP A 297 3.10 5.21 -0.22
N GLU A 298 2.46 5.10 -1.39
CA GLU A 298 2.88 5.68 -2.68
C GLU A 298 2.04 6.85 -3.15
N TYR A 299 0.73 6.82 -2.89
CA TYR A 299 -0.22 7.79 -3.43
C TYR A 299 -0.66 8.78 -2.34
N TRP A 300 -0.33 10.05 -2.53
CA TRP A 300 -0.57 11.11 -1.55
C TRP A 300 -1.16 12.36 -2.19
N SER A 301 -2.11 13.02 -1.53
CA SER A 301 -2.60 14.32 -1.96
C SER A 301 -1.70 15.42 -1.43
N TRP A 302 -1.81 16.59 -2.06
CA TRP A 302 -1.05 17.77 -1.66
C TRP A 302 -1.33 18.15 -0.21
N GLU A 303 -2.60 18.11 0.20
CA GLU A 303 -3.08 18.47 1.54
C GLU A 303 -2.50 17.54 2.60
N MET A 304 -2.53 16.22 2.36
CA MET A 304 -1.96 15.24 3.28
C MET A 304 -0.47 15.49 3.47
N ARG A 305 0.25 15.66 2.36
CA ARG A 305 1.69 15.89 2.39
C ARG A 305 2.05 17.16 3.14
N LYS A 306 1.35 18.27 2.85
CA LYS A 306 1.57 19.56 3.52
C LYS A 306 1.32 19.46 5.02
N THR A 307 0.26 18.76 5.41
CA THR A 307 -0.11 18.54 6.81
C THR A 307 0.97 17.78 7.57
N VAL A 308 1.54 16.73 6.98
CA VAL A 308 2.64 15.97 7.61
C VAL A 308 3.90 16.81 7.73
N GLU A 309 4.25 17.59 6.69
CA GLU A 309 5.38 18.50 6.77
C GLU A 309 5.23 19.53 7.90
N ASP A 310 4.04 20.11 8.06
CA ASP A 310 3.75 21.08 9.11
C ASP A 310 3.74 20.45 10.50
N PHE A 311 3.28 19.22 10.62
CA PHE A 311 3.36 18.44 11.86
C PHE A 311 4.80 18.23 12.30
N VAL A 312 5.68 17.80 11.38
CA VAL A 312 7.11 17.62 11.68
C VAL A 312 7.77 18.96 12.00
N GLU A 313 7.46 20.02 11.22
CA GLU A 313 8.02 21.36 11.45
C GLU A 313 7.76 21.87 12.88
N ARG A 314 6.58 21.56 13.44
CA ARG A 314 6.17 21.95 14.81
C ARG A 314 6.68 21.03 15.92
N GLY A 315 7.42 19.97 15.60
CA GLY A 315 8.00 19.06 16.60
C GLY A 315 7.48 17.62 16.56
N GLY A 316 6.59 17.29 15.63
CA GLY A 316 6.12 15.93 15.41
C GLY A 316 7.23 15.00 14.92
N GLY A 317 7.17 13.73 15.33
CA GLY A 317 8.03 12.67 14.81
C GLY A 317 7.33 11.88 13.72
N PHE A 318 7.99 11.67 12.58
CA PHE A 318 7.45 10.83 11.51
C PHE A 318 8.29 9.56 11.32
N SER A 319 7.70 8.40 11.63
CA SER A 319 8.29 7.08 11.40
C SER A 319 7.68 6.43 10.17
N ARG A 320 8.38 6.51 9.03
CA ARG A 320 7.96 5.87 7.79
C ARG A 320 8.68 4.53 7.61
N PHE A 321 7.98 3.45 7.90
CA PHE A 321 8.44 2.08 7.65
C PHE A 321 7.91 1.55 6.31
N GLY A 322 8.03 2.37 5.27
CA GLY A 322 7.51 2.10 3.94
C GLY A 322 8.44 2.57 2.82
N GLY A 323 8.04 2.30 1.58
CA GLY A 323 8.76 2.62 0.34
C GLY A 323 7.84 3.15 -0.76
N ASN A 324 8.44 3.59 -1.87
CA ASN A 324 7.81 4.13 -3.07
C ASN A 324 7.03 5.44 -2.87
N PHE A 325 7.58 6.45 -2.20
CA PHE A 325 6.89 7.75 -2.03
C PHE A 325 6.87 8.55 -3.36
N LEU A 326 5.89 8.30 -4.24
CA LEU A 326 6.01 8.67 -5.65
C LEU A 326 4.90 9.56 -6.22
N TRP A 327 3.61 9.22 -6.06
CA TRP A 327 2.54 9.87 -6.83
C TRP A 327 1.78 10.93 -6.03
N GLN A 328 1.64 12.11 -6.65
CA GLN A 328 0.65 13.09 -6.25
C GLN A 328 -0.73 12.69 -6.79
N ILE A 329 -1.73 12.67 -5.90
CA ILE A 329 -3.15 12.50 -6.23
C ILE A 329 -3.96 13.74 -5.88
N ARG A 330 -5.19 13.77 -6.41
CA ARG A 330 -6.26 14.57 -5.84
C ARG A 330 -7.32 13.64 -5.27
N LEU A 331 -7.84 14.01 -4.12
CA LEU A 331 -9.08 13.45 -3.57
C LEU A 331 -10.17 14.50 -3.83
N GLU A 332 -11.12 14.14 -4.67
CA GLU A 332 -12.25 14.97 -5.08
C GLU A 332 -13.55 14.41 -4.46
N ASP A 333 -14.62 15.19 -4.52
CA ASP A 333 -15.94 14.81 -4.01
C ASP A 333 -15.90 14.35 -2.54
N ASP A 334 -15.30 15.17 -1.67
CA ASP A 334 -15.08 14.89 -0.24
C ASP A 334 -14.37 13.55 0.02
N GLY A 335 -13.46 13.16 -0.89
CA GLY A 335 -12.69 11.93 -0.80
C GLY A 335 -13.35 10.71 -1.45
N ALA A 336 -14.53 10.85 -2.06
CA ALA A 336 -15.20 9.77 -2.76
C ALA A 336 -14.56 9.42 -4.12
N ARG A 337 -13.71 10.30 -4.67
CA ARG A 337 -13.04 10.10 -5.96
C ARG A 337 -11.54 10.38 -5.86
N GLN A 338 -10.72 9.41 -6.26
CA GLN A 338 -9.28 9.57 -6.41
C GLN A 338 -8.91 9.86 -7.87
N VAL A 339 -8.11 10.89 -8.10
CA VAL A 339 -7.64 11.28 -9.44
C VAL A 339 -6.12 11.24 -9.52
N CYS A 340 -5.60 10.55 -10.54
CA CYS A 340 -4.18 10.51 -10.85
C CYS A 340 -3.92 10.29 -12.35
N TRP A 341 -3.42 11.31 -13.05
CA TRP A 341 -3.10 11.23 -14.47
C TRP A 341 -1.72 10.61 -14.76
N LYS A 342 -0.87 10.44 -13.74
CA LYS A 342 0.46 9.81 -13.83
C LYS A 342 1.30 10.40 -14.97
N THR A 343 1.85 9.56 -15.84
CA THR A 343 2.66 9.96 -17.00
C THR A 343 1.89 10.78 -18.03
N LYS A 344 0.55 10.74 -18.03
CA LYS A 344 -0.30 11.55 -18.91
C LYS A 344 -0.56 12.96 -18.35
N ALA A 345 -0.20 13.23 -17.10
CA ALA A 345 -0.53 14.49 -16.45
C ALA A 345 -0.06 15.74 -17.22
N PRO A 346 1.16 15.79 -17.80
CA PRO A 346 1.62 16.96 -18.56
C PRO A 346 0.78 17.31 -19.79
N THR A 347 -0.03 16.39 -20.29
CA THR A 347 -0.83 16.57 -21.51
C THR A 347 -2.34 16.50 -21.28
N HIS A 348 -2.79 15.76 -20.26
CA HIS A 348 -4.21 15.45 -20.06
C HIS A 348 -4.78 15.99 -18.75
N ASP A 349 -3.96 16.22 -17.71
CA ASP A 349 -4.50 16.68 -16.44
C ASP A 349 -5.15 18.07 -16.62
N PRO A 350 -6.44 18.26 -16.27
CA PRO A 350 -7.12 19.54 -16.45
C PRO A 350 -6.49 20.71 -15.71
N VAL A 351 -5.71 20.45 -14.65
CA VAL A 351 -5.07 21.53 -13.86
C VAL A 351 -3.70 21.97 -14.38
N ARG A 352 -3.16 21.31 -15.42
CA ARG A 352 -1.77 21.52 -15.87
C ARG A 352 -1.45 22.95 -16.34
N ASP A 353 -2.46 23.63 -16.89
CA ASP A 353 -2.36 24.96 -17.50
C ASP A 353 -2.96 26.05 -16.59
N ASP A 354 -3.54 25.68 -15.44
CA ASP A 354 -4.16 26.60 -14.48
C ASP A 354 -3.10 27.10 -13.47
N PRO A 355 -2.69 28.37 -13.49
CA PRO A 355 -1.63 28.87 -12.62
C PRO A 355 -1.93 28.74 -11.12
N GLU A 356 -3.20 28.77 -10.72
CA GLU A 356 -3.61 28.68 -9.32
C GLU A 356 -3.64 27.22 -8.86
N ARG A 357 -3.97 26.30 -9.77
CA ARG A 357 -4.16 24.87 -9.45
C ARG A 357 -3.05 23.95 -9.94
N LYS A 358 -2.06 24.46 -10.68
CA LYS A 358 -0.95 23.66 -11.23
C LYS A 358 -0.15 22.91 -10.16
N HIS A 359 -0.08 23.44 -8.95
CA HIS A 359 0.53 22.76 -7.81
C HIS A 359 -0.20 21.46 -7.39
N LEU A 360 -1.42 21.23 -7.91
CA LEU A 360 -2.24 20.03 -7.74
C LEU A 360 -2.12 19.06 -8.93
N LEU A 361 -1.12 19.23 -9.81
CA LEU A 361 -0.86 18.31 -10.92
C LEU A 361 -0.63 16.89 -10.38
N THR A 362 -1.27 15.90 -10.99
CA THR A 362 -1.22 14.51 -10.51
C THR A 362 -0.18 13.67 -11.24
N ALA A 363 1.07 14.10 -11.13
CA ALA A 363 2.26 13.41 -11.63
C ALA A 363 3.12 12.89 -10.46
N SER A 364 4.31 12.36 -10.75
CA SER A 364 5.25 12.02 -9.68
C SER A 364 5.75 13.28 -8.97
N TRP A 365 6.05 13.18 -7.68
CA TRP A 365 6.48 14.28 -6.82
C TRP A 365 7.74 14.99 -7.34
N GLU A 366 8.69 14.22 -7.87
CA GLU A 366 9.94 14.69 -8.47
C GLU A 366 9.81 15.13 -9.94
N SER A 367 8.62 15.03 -10.54
CA SER A 367 8.41 15.48 -11.92
C SER A 367 8.71 16.97 -12.07
N GLY A 368 9.13 17.39 -13.28
CA GLY A 368 9.31 18.81 -13.58
C GLY A 368 8.01 19.63 -13.47
N GLY A 369 6.85 18.98 -13.56
CA GLY A 369 5.54 19.61 -13.40
C GLY A 369 5.16 19.89 -11.94
N VAL A 370 5.50 18.99 -11.02
CA VAL A 370 5.17 19.10 -9.58
C VAL A 370 6.30 19.78 -8.80
N SER A 371 7.55 19.37 -9.05
CA SER A 371 8.76 19.96 -8.45
C SER A 371 8.74 20.04 -6.92
N TRP A 372 8.18 19.03 -6.25
CA TRP A 372 8.17 18.91 -4.79
C TRP A 372 8.76 17.54 -4.43
N PRO A 373 10.09 17.37 -4.43
CA PRO A 373 10.71 16.05 -4.29
C PRO A 373 10.41 15.42 -2.93
N GLY A 374 10.17 14.11 -2.89
CA GLY A 374 9.85 13.36 -1.68
C GLY A 374 10.86 13.56 -0.54
N ALA A 375 12.13 13.82 -0.89
CA ALA A 375 13.21 14.09 0.04
C ALA A 375 12.92 15.24 1.02
N SER A 376 12.16 16.25 0.59
CA SER A 376 11.74 17.33 1.50
C SER A 376 10.85 16.83 2.64
N THR A 377 10.06 15.79 2.43
CA THR A 377 9.07 15.27 3.39
C THR A 377 9.59 14.04 4.13
N VAL A 378 10.08 13.04 3.41
CA VAL A 378 10.46 11.73 3.96
C VAL A 378 11.97 11.47 3.95
N GLY A 379 12.77 12.43 3.50
CA GLY A 379 14.23 12.32 3.42
C GLY A 379 14.77 11.50 2.24
N VAL A 380 13.89 10.92 1.41
CA VAL A 380 14.23 10.13 0.21
C VAL A 380 13.22 10.38 -0.92
N ASN A 381 13.61 10.06 -2.14
CA ASN A 381 12.86 10.22 -3.39
C ASN A 381 12.47 8.84 -3.96
N GLY A 382 11.21 8.69 -4.38
CA GLY A 382 10.71 7.51 -5.07
C GLY A 382 11.25 7.34 -6.49
N CYS A 383 11.71 8.40 -7.16
CA CYS A 383 12.38 8.28 -8.46
C CYS A 383 13.85 7.85 -8.38
N HIS A 384 14.46 7.85 -7.18
CA HIS A 384 15.88 7.54 -6.95
C HIS A 384 16.13 6.24 -6.17
N GLY A 385 15.05 5.58 -5.74
CA GLY A 385 14.99 4.17 -5.41
C GLY A 385 13.91 3.52 -6.25
N MET A 386 13.87 2.20 -6.36
CA MET A 386 12.71 1.52 -6.92
C MET A 386 12.81 0.03 -6.66
N TYR A 387 13.17 -0.82 -7.61
CA TYR A 387 13.03 -2.25 -7.44
C TYR A 387 14.28 -2.95 -6.91
N GLY A 388 14.02 -3.86 -5.98
CA GLY A 388 14.99 -4.82 -5.47
C GLY A 388 14.31 -6.15 -5.14
N SER A 389 15.03 -7.26 -5.26
CA SER A 389 14.54 -8.59 -4.86
C SER A 389 13.22 -9.00 -5.54
N TRP A 390 12.93 -8.52 -6.75
CA TRP A 390 11.69 -8.81 -7.49
C TRP A 390 11.97 -8.99 -8.99
N GLY A 391 11.42 -10.03 -9.62
CA GLY A 391 11.61 -10.28 -11.06
C GLY A 391 13.09 -10.24 -11.47
N GLY A 392 13.39 -9.50 -12.54
CA GLY A 392 14.76 -9.19 -13.00
C GLY A 392 15.43 -8.00 -12.29
N PHE A 393 14.78 -7.38 -11.30
CA PHE A 393 15.31 -6.24 -10.56
C PHE A 393 16.16 -6.68 -9.36
N ALA A 394 17.49 -6.61 -9.54
CA ALA A 394 18.47 -7.04 -8.53
C ALA A 394 18.09 -8.38 -7.84
N PRO A 395 17.82 -9.47 -8.59
CA PRO A 395 17.28 -10.72 -8.04
C PRO A 395 18.19 -11.38 -7.00
N ARG A 396 19.49 -11.10 -7.07
CA ARG A 396 20.53 -11.61 -6.15
C ARG A 396 21.17 -10.46 -5.34
N GLY A 397 20.42 -9.37 -5.14
CA GLY A 397 20.84 -8.22 -4.35
C GLY A 397 21.05 -8.56 -2.88
N SER A 398 21.39 -7.54 -2.08
CA SER A 398 21.73 -7.69 -0.66
C SER A 398 20.58 -8.15 0.23
N ARG A 399 19.31 -7.90 -0.17
CA ARG A 399 18.07 -8.25 0.57
C ARG A 399 17.90 -7.59 1.95
N GLY A 400 18.89 -6.82 2.38
CA GLY A 400 18.93 -6.04 3.61
C GLY A 400 19.66 -4.73 3.37
N PHE A 401 20.02 -4.02 4.44
CA PHE A 401 20.73 -2.75 4.34
C PHE A 401 22.13 -2.84 4.93
N THR A 402 23.12 -2.27 4.24
CA THR A 402 24.47 -2.07 4.77
C THR A 402 24.50 -0.82 5.64
N VAL A 403 24.96 -0.93 6.87
CA VAL A 403 25.02 0.17 7.86
C VAL A 403 26.23 1.06 7.63
N TYR A 404 26.04 2.38 7.63
CA TYR A 404 27.11 3.36 7.48
C TYR A 404 27.26 4.28 8.71
N ARG A 405 26.19 4.52 9.46
CA ARG A 405 26.20 5.41 10.64
C ARG A 405 25.67 4.69 11.89
N PRO A 406 26.39 3.68 12.42
CA PRO A 406 25.91 2.86 13.54
C PRO A 406 25.69 3.65 14.84
N ASP A 407 26.36 4.80 15.01
CA ASP A 407 26.22 5.65 16.20
C ASP A 407 24.92 6.47 16.22
N HIS A 408 24.15 6.47 15.13
CA HIS A 408 22.86 7.14 15.08
C HIS A 408 21.89 6.49 16.08
N TRP A 409 21.13 7.30 16.81
CA TRP A 409 20.29 6.85 17.94
C TRP A 409 19.32 5.73 17.56
N VAL A 410 18.86 5.68 16.30
CA VAL A 410 17.92 4.68 15.81
C VAL A 410 18.50 3.25 15.85
N PHE A 411 19.83 3.11 15.86
CA PHE A 411 20.51 1.81 15.99
C PHE A 411 20.89 1.48 17.45
N GLY A 412 20.50 2.30 18.42
CA GLY A 412 20.77 2.04 19.84
C GLY A 412 20.33 0.63 20.26
N GLY A 413 21.21 -0.09 20.98
CA GLY A 413 20.90 -1.44 21.47
C GLY A 413 20.94 -2.56 20.42
N THR A 414 21.34 -2.28 19.18
CA THR A 414 21.43 -3.30 18.11
C THR A 414 22.78 -4.01 18.01
N ASP A 415 23.86 -3.42 18.57
CA ASP A 415 25.27 -3.81 18.32
C ASP A 415 25.67 -3.82 16.83
N LEU A 416 24.89 -3.18 15.95
CA LEU A 416 25.27 -2.98 14.55
C LEU A 416 26.48 -2.06 14.44
N ARG A 417 27.40 -2.40 13.53
CA ARG A 417 28.63 -1.65 13.25
C ARG A 417 28.68 -1.21 11.80
N TYR A 418 29.63 -0.35 11.50
CA TYR A 418 29.90 0.07 10.13
C TYR A 418 30.13 -1.15 9.23
N ALA A 419 29.48 -1.16 8.07
CA ALA A 419 29.44 -2.22 7.07
C ALA A 419 28.72 -3.53 7.45
N ASP A 420 28.09 -3.62 8.63
CA ASP A 420 27.19 -4.75 8.91
C ASP A 420 25.96 -4.68 8.00
N VAL A 421 25.40 -5.86 7.69
CA VAL A 421 24.17 -5.99 6.91
C VAL A 421 23.07 -6.55 7.81
N PHE A 422 21.95 -5.83 7.93
CA PHE A 422 20.80 -6.30 8.70
C PHE A 422 19.58 -6.57 7.82
N GLY A 423 18.70 -7.47 8.27
CA GLY A 423 17.43 -7.78 7.63
C GLY A 423 17.52 -8.59 6.32
N ALA A 424 18.71 -9.02 5.89
CA ALA A 424 18.89 -9.80 4.66
C ALA A 424 18.16 -11.15 4.69
N GLU A 425 18.22 -11.87 5.81
CA GLU A 425 17.49 -13.14 5.98
C GLU A 425 15.98 -12.93 5.99
N ALA A 426 15.54 -11.82 6.60
CA ALA A 426 14.15 -11.41 6.60
C ALA A 426 13.72 -10.70 5.31
N ASN A 427 14.61 -10.55 4.32
CA ASN A 427 14.36 -9.91 3.03
C ASN A 427 13.62 -8.56 3.13
N ILE A 428 14.09 -7.69 4.02
CA ILE A 428 13.43 -6.40 4.27
C ILE A 428 13.71 -5.38 3.17
N PHE A 429 14.72 -5.59 2.34
CA PHE A 429 15.01 -4.77 1.16
C PHE A 429 14.40 -5.45 -0.07
N GLY A 430 13.23 -5.00 -0.49
CA GLY A 430 12.62 -5.55 -1.69
C GLY A 430 11.28 -4.98 -2.08
N TYR A 431 10.79 -5.50 -3.20
CA TYR A 431 9.73 -4.90 -3.98
C TYR A 431 10.12 -3.48 -4.37
N GLU A 432 9.68 -2.45 -3.66
CA GLU A 432 10.05 -1.06 -3.91
C GLU A 432 10.81 -0.42 -2.74
N VAL A 433 11.74 0.46 -3.07
CA VAL A 433 12.61 1.20 -2.15
C VAL A 433 12.75 2.65 -2.57
N ASP A 434 13.07 3.55 -1.65
CA ASP A 434 13.27 4.98 -1.90
C ASP A 434 14.73 5.37 -1.65
N GLY A 435 15.26 6.28 -2.47
CA GLY A 435 16.67 6.67 -2.42
C GLY A 435 16.93 8.14 -2.67
N LEU A 436 18.19 8.52 -2.78
CA LEU A 436 18.63 9.85 -3.17
C LEU A 436 19.69 9.73 -4.26
N ASN A 437 19.98 10.84 -4.93
CA ASN A 437 21.29 11.01 -5.53
C ASN A 437 22.33 11.19 -4.40
N TYR A 438 23.46 10.48 -4.47
CA TYR A 438 24.45 10.45 -3.38
C TYR A 438 25.87 10.29 -3.90
N THR A 439 26.83 10.69 -3.06
CA THR A 439 28.26 10.47 -3.25
C THR A 439 28.88 9.82 -2.03
N PHE A 440 30.07 9.26 -2.20
CA PHE A 440 30.87 8.74 -1.10
C PHE A 440 32.04 9.68 -0.80
N GLU A 441 32.16 10.07 0.46
CA GLU A 441 33.37 10.71 0.97
C GLU A 441 33.95 9.86 2.11
N ARG A 442 35.19 9.40 1.93
CA ARG A 442 35.96 8.63 2.92
C ARG A 442 35.19 7.42 3.51
N GLY A 443 34.39 6.75 2.68
CA GLY A 443 33.64 5.55 3.05
C GLY A 443 32.23 5.80 3.59
N LEU A 444 31.78 7.05 3.70
CA LEU A 444 30.42 7.38 4.12
C LEU A 444 29.59 7.95 2.96
N PRO A 445 28.30 7.57 2.83
CA PRO A 445 27.40 8.16 1.86
C PRO A 445 26.87 9.50 2.34
N TYR A 446 26.71 10.43 1.40
CA TYR A 446 26.14 11.75 1.59
C TYR A 446 25.17 12.08 0.45
N PRO A 447 24.01 12.69 0.74
CA PRO A 447 23.15 13.24 -0.29
C PRO A 447 23.92 14.22 -1.19
N VAL A 448 23.69 14.16 -2.49
CA VAL A 448 24.11 15.23 -3.40
C VAL A 448 23.11 16.38 -3.28
N MET A 449 23.63 17.62 -3.25
CA MET A 449 22.78 18.82 -3.26
C MET A 449 21.96 18.88 -4.55
N ASP A 450 20.65 18.98 -4.40
CA ASP A 450 19.67 18.96 -5.50
C ASP A 450 18.48 19.86 -5.09
N PRO A 451 17.87 20.65 -6.01
CA PRO A 451 16.65 21.40 -5.72
C PRO A 451 15.61 20.66 -4.87
N GLY A 452 15.28 21.24 -3.71
CA GLY A 452 14.26 20.69 -2.80
C GLY A 452 14.73 19.55 -1.89
N VAL A 453 15.98 19.10 -1.99
CA VAL A 453 16.59 18.15 -1.05
C VAL A 453 17.21 18.92 0.14
N PRO A 454 16.76 18.70 1.39
CA PRO A 454 17.34 19.36 2.56
C PRO A 454 18.79 18.94 2.87
N GLU A 455 19.61 19.85 3.39
CA GLU A 455 20.99 19.57 3.81
C GLU A 455 21.08 18.62 5.03
N GLY A 456 20.03 18.56 5.84
CA GLY A 456 20.00 17.85 7.13
C GLY A 456 19.68 16.35 7.06
N ILE A 457 19.84 15.71 5.90
CA ILE A 457 19.57 14.28 5.72
C ILE A 457 20.84 13.45 6.00
N GLU A 458 20.74 12.50 6.92
CA GLU A 458 21.76 11.49 7.18
C GLU A 458 21.38 10.15 6.54
N ILE A 459 22.20 9.67 5.60
CA ILE A 459 22.08 8.30 5.07
C ILE A 459 22.67 7.34 6.11
N LEU A 460 21.80 6.55 6.74
CA LEU A 460 22.13 5.71 7.89
C LEU A 460 22.55 4.29 7.46
N ALA A 461 21.78 3.72 6.53
CA ALA A 461 22.03 2.43 5.92
C ALA A 461 21.48 2.43 4.50
N MET A 462 22.08 1.69 3.57
CA MET A 462 21.60 1.65 2.19
C MET A 462 21.99 0.38 1.44
N SER A 463 21.29 0.10 0.35
CA SER A 463 21.58 -0.96 -0.60
C SER A 463 21.24 -0.53 -2.04
N PRO A 464 21.98 -0.99 -3.06
CA PRO A 464 21.66 -0.66 -4.47
C PRO A 464 20.31 -1.21 -4.95
N ALA A 465 19.66 -0.49 -5.85
CA ALA A 465 18.39 -0.83 -6.51
C ALA A 465 18.41 -0.41 -7.99
N THR A 466 17.38 -0.74 -8.77
CA THR A 466 17.33 -0.39 -10.20
C THR A 466 15.91 -0.25 -10.76
N LEU A 467 15.73 0.63 -11.75
CA LEU A 467 14.45 0.93 -12.42
C LEU A 467 14.20 0.18 -13.72
N PHE A 468 15.05 -0.79 -14.02
CA PHE A 468 14.82 -1.64 -15.17
C PHE A 468 15.13 -3.09 -14.82
N GLU A 469 14.36 -4.00 -15.42
CA GLU A 469 14.68 -5.42 -15.39
C GLU A 469 15.84 -5.67 -16.35
N TYR A 470 16.90 -6.30 -15.85
CA TYR A 470 17.97 -6.77 -16.71
C TYR A 470 17.46 -7.91 -17.58
N GLU A 471 17.23 -7.62 -18.86
CA GLU A 471 16.75 -8.61 -19.82
C GLU A 471 17.91 -9.46 -20.36
N HIS A 472 17.94 -10.74 -19.99
CA HIS A 472 18.82 -11.74 -20.60
C HIS A 472 18.21 -12.35 -21.87
N GLU A 473 19.05 -12.54 -22.90
CA GLU A 473 18.71 -13.35 -24.08
C GLU A 473 18.79 -14.84 -23.75
N GLY A 474 17.78 -15.61 -24.18
CA GLY A 474 17.76 -17.06 -24.03
C GLY A 474 16.36 -17.65 -24.12
N PRO A 475 16.25 -18.98 -24.27
CA PRO A 475 14.95 -19.64 -24.35
C PRO A 475 14.19 -19.50 -23.02
N GLY A 476 12.98 -18.97 -23.06
CA GLY A 476 12.05 -18.93 -21.92
C GLY A 476 12.10 -17.68 -21.05
N TYR A 477 13.05 -16.75 -21.25
CA TYR A 477 13.05 -15.48 -20.52
C TYR A 477 11.83 -14.62 -20.89
N ARG A 478 11.15 -14.15 -19.85
CA ARG A 478 9.99 -13.26 -19.91
C ARG A 478 10.07 -12.28 -18.75
N TYR A 479 9.96 -10.99 -19.06
CA TYR A 479 10.05 -9.91 -18.08
C TYR A 479 8.73 -9.16 -18.03
N TYR A 480 8.36 -8.67 -16.84
CA TYR A 480 7.05 -8.08 -16.60
C TYR A 480 7.06 -6.56 -16.85
N VAL A 481 7.81 -5.81 -16.04
CA VAL A 481 7.87 -4.34 -16.11
C VAL A 481 8.86 -3.89 -17.19
N ARG A 482 9.95 -4.65 -17.37
CA ARG A 482 11.05 -4.31 -18.28
C ARG A 482 11.63 -2.95 -17.90
N ASP A 483 11.46 -1.93 -18.74
CA ASP A 483 11.89 -0.56 -18.48
C ASP A 483 10.73 0.46 -18.58
N SER A 484 9.48 0.01 -18.55
CA SER A 484 8.31 0.88 -18.72
C SER A 484 8.23 2.00 -17.67
N ASP A 485 8.50 1.69 -16.40
CA ASP A 485 8.55 2.70 -15.33
C ASP A 485 9.73 3.66 -15.51
N LEU A 486 10.90 3.18 -15.96
CA LEU A 486 12.06 4.03 -16.28
C LEU A 486 11.72 5.02 -17.40
N VAL A 487 11.07 4.56 -18.47
CA VAL A 487 10.60 5.44 -19.56
C VAL A 487 9.63 6.47 -19.01
N GLY A 488 8.57 6.03 -18.32
CA GLY A 488 7.52 6.91 -17.83
C GLY A 488 8.02 8.00 -16.86
N LEU A 489 8.91 7.64 -15.93
CA LEU A 489 9.48 8.62 -14.99
C LEU A 489 10.49 9.56 -15.67
N SER A 490 11.24 9.07 -16.66
CA SER A 490 12.18 9.92 -17.43
C SER A 490 11.46 10.94 -18.30
N GLU A 491 10.25 10.64 -18.79
CA GLU A 491 9.40 11.57 -19.54
C GLU A 491 8.80 12.67 -18.65
N LEU A 492 8.66 12.41 -17.35
CA LEU A 492 8.16 13.37 -16.36
C LEU A 492 9.24 14.26 -15.77
N ALA A 493 10.52 13.92 -15.95
CA ALA A 493 11.65 14.64 -15.36
C ALA A 493 11.75 16.09 -15.88
N ALA A 494 12.35 16.97 -15.08
CA ALA A 494 12.67 18.34 -15.51
C ALA A 494 13.80 18.38 -16.55
N GLU A 495 14.67 17.37 -16.56
CA GLU A 495 15.79 17.23 -17.49
C GLU A 495 15.34 16.63 -18.83
N GLU A 496 16.20 16.71 -19.86
CA GLU A 496 15.96 16.00 -21.12
C GLU A 496 15.87 14.48 -20.89
N THR A 497 14.89 13.82 -21.51
CA THR A 497 14.59 12.39 -21.29
C THR A 497 15.80 11.46 -21.40
N PRO A 498 16.75 11.62 -22.36
CA PRO A 498 17.94 10.78 -22.41
C PRO A 498 18.90 10.97 -21.23
N VAL A 499 18.91 12.15 -20.60
CA VAL A 499 19.69 12.45 -19.39
C VAL A 499 19.00 11.81 -18.18
N ALA A 500 17.70 12.09 -18.01
CA ALA A 500 16.90 11.52 -16.93
C ALA A 500 16.95 9.99 -16.91
N ARG A 501 16.85 9.35 -18.09
CA ARG A 501 16.95 7.90 -18.21
C ARG A 501 18.28 7.34 -17.71
N ARG A 502 19.41 8.02 -17.95
CA ARG A 502 20.71 7.59 -17.43
C ARG A 502 20.79 7.78 -15.92
N ASN A 503 20.21 8.86 -15.41
CA ASN A 503 20.24 9.20 -13.99
C ASN A 503 19.36 8.28 -13.14
N PHE A 504 18.19 7.88 -13.64
CA PHE A 504 17.24 7.03 -12.90
C PHE A 504 17.48 5.52 -13.08
N GLN A 505 18.31 5.10 -14.03
CA GLN A 505 18.54 3.68 -14.31
C GLN A 505 19.06 2.90 -13.08
N TYR A 506 19.93 3.53 -12.30
CA TYR A 506 20.56 2.96 -11.11
C TYR A 506 20.21 3.80 -9.88
N GLY A 507 19.62 3.14 -8.90
CA GLY A 507 19.17 3.78 -7.67
C GLY A 507 19.71 3.08 -6.44
N SER A 508 19.12 3.43 -5.31
CA SER A 508 19.35 2.74 -4.04
C SER A 508 18.14 2.85 -3.15
N GLY A 509 18.00 1.93 -2.20
CA GLY A 509 17.09 2.11 -1.07
C GLY A 509 17.89 2.55 0.14
N MET A 510 17.37 3.53 0.88
CA MET A 510 18.08 4.13 2.00
C MET A 510 17.20 4.20 3.26
N VAL A 511 17.78 3.77 4.38
CA VAL A 511 17.33 4.18 5.71
C VAL A 511 17.95 5.54 6.01
N VAL A 512 17.12 6.54 6.30
CA VAL A 512 17.57 7.91 6.56
C VAL A 512 17.00 8.47 7.86
N GLY A 513 17.78 9.36 8.48
CA GLY A 513 17.32 10.29 9.49
C GLY A 513 17.33 11.71 8.93
N MET A 514 16.30 12.49 9.21
CA MET A 514 16.21 13.88 8.75
C MET A 514 15.61 14.77 9.83
N LYS A 515 16.30 15.84 10.19
CA LYS A 515 15.73 16.92 11.01
C LYS A 515 14.95 17.88 10.13
N ARG A 516 13.77 18.30 10.61
CA ARG A 516 12.95 19.32 9.94
C ARG A 516 12.20 20.13 11.00
N GLY A 517 12.40 21.45 10.98
CA GLY A 517 11.91 22.34 12.04
C GLY A 517 12.33 21.86 13.42
N ALA A 518 11.35 21.75 14.32
CA ALA A 518 11.55 21.18 15.66
C ALA A 518 11.44 19.65 15.72
N GLY A 519 11.00 19.00 14.64
CA GLY A 519 10.75 17.56 14.57
C GLY A 519 11.84 16.77 13.85
N GLU A 520 11.52 15.50 13.60
CA GLU A 520 12.44 14.54 13.00
C GLU A 520 11.70 13.45 12.23
N VAL A 521 12.30 13.00 11.14
CA VAL A 521 11.81 11.91 10.30
C VAL A 521 12.80 10.75 10.37
N ILE A 522 12.28 9.55 10.57
CA ILE A 522 12.99 8.29 10.30
C ILE A 522 12.25 7.59 9.16
N CYS A 523 12.94 7.36 8.06
CA CYS A 523 12.40 6.63 6.92
C CYS A 523 13.23 5.38 6.67
N ALA A 524 12.57 4.23 6.58
CA ALA A 524 13.18 2.96 6.21
C ALA A 524 13.46 2.85 4.71
N GLY A 525 12.68 3.56 3.88
CA GLY A 525 12.83 3.59 2.43
C GLY A 525 12.61 2.23 1.76
N THR A 526 11.70 1.39 2.26
CA THR A 526 11.36 0.10 1.65
C THR A 526 9.96 -0.41 2.02
N CYS A 527 9.27 -1.02 1.04
CA CYS A 527 7.97 -1.66 1.25
C CYS A 527 8.04 -2.91 2.15
N GLU A 528 9.18 -3.59 2.23
CA GLU A 528 9.28 -4.89 2.90
C GLU A 528 9.79 -4.82 4.35
N TRP A 529 9.90 -3.63 4.94
CA TRP A 529 10.29 -3.45 6.36
C TRP A 529 9.46 -4.32 7.32
N VAL A 530 8.15 -4.41 7.06
CA VAL A 530 7.19 -5.22 7.83
C VAL A 530 7.53 -6.71 7.87
N MET A 531 8.36 -7.20 6.96
CA MET A 531 8.83 -8.59 6.99
C MET A 531 9.86 -8.84 8.07
N GLY A 532 10.66 -7.85 8.47
CA GLY A 532 11.51 -7.97 9.64
C GLY A 532 10.67 -8.14 10.91
N LEU A 533 9.55 -7.41 11.03
CA LEU A 533 8.62 -7.55 12.16
C LEU A 533 7.89 -8.90 12.17
N THR A 534 7.47 -9.38 11.00
CA THR A 534 6.75 -10.67 10.89
C THR A 534 7.68 -11.87 11.06
N ARG A 535 8.92 -11.76 10.60
CA ARG A 535 9.94 -12.82 10.66
C ARG A 535 10.80 -12.73 11.92
N ARG A 536 10.53 -11.77 12.82
CA ARG A 536 11.24 -11.56 14.09
C ARG A 536 12.74 -11.29 13.89
N ASP A 537 13.08 -10.49 12.89
CA ASP A 537 14.45 -9.99 12.70
C ASP A 537 14.81 -9.03 13.87
N PRO A 538 15.81 -9.37 14.69
CA PRO A 538 16.07 -8.64 15.93
C PRO A 538 16.48 -7.18 15.70
N PHE A 539 17.22 -6.92 14.61
CA PHE A 539 17.64 -5.57 14.26
C PHE A 539 16.46 -4.71 13.83
N THR A 540 15.63 -5.21 12.92
CA THR A 540 14.45 -4.50 12.43
C THR A 540 13.47 -4.20 13.56
N GLU A 541 13.22 -5.16 14.44
CA GLU A 541 12.35 -4.94 15.61
C GLU A 541 12.92 -3.89 16.55
N GLN A 542 14.23 -3.96 16.89
CA GLN A 542 14.85 -2.99 17.80
C GLN A 542 14.88 -1.57 17.20
N ILE A 543 15.21 -1.43 15.91
CA ILE A 543 15.20 -0.13 15.21
C ILE A 543 13.78 0.45 15.20
N THR A 544 12.77 -0.38 14.95
CA THR A 544 11.35 0.04 14.98
C THR A 544 10.96 0.52 16.37
N ARG A 545 11.32 -0.20 17.44
CA ARG A 545 11.08 0.23 18.82
C ARG A 545 11.76 1.56 19.13
N ASN A 546 13.03 1.71 18.78
CA ASN A 546 13.77 2.95 19.04
C ASN A 546 13.05 4.17 18.45
N ALA A 547 12.54 4.07 17.22
CA ALA A 547 11.80 5.15 16.58
C ALA A 547 10.44 5.43 17.26
N LEU A 548 9.68 4.37 17.57
CA LEU A 548 8.39 4.51 18.27
C LEU A 548 8.56 5.06 19.70
N ASP A 549 9.55 4.58 20.45
CA ASP A 549 9.81 5.02 21.83
C ASP A 549 10.25 6.48 21.87
N ARG A 550 11.05 6.91 20.87
CA ARG A 550 11.52 8.29 20.78
C ARG A 550 10.40 9.27 20.43
N PHE A 551 9.57 8.93 19.43
CA PHE A 551 8.55 9.85 18.93
C PHE A 551 7.21 9.72 19.63
N GLY A 552 6.80 8.50 20.00
CA GLY A 552 5.56 8.23 20.72
C GLY A 552 5.64 8.52 22.22
N GLY A 553 6.85 8.73 22.74
CA GLY A 553 7.10 8.81 24.18
C GLY A 553 7.16 7.43 24.82
N SER A 554 7.80 7.33 25.99
CA SER A 554 7.83 6.08 26.77
C SER A 554 6.40 5.73 27.21
N ALA A 555 5.95 4.53 26.86
CA ALA A 555 4.64 3.98 27.27
C ALA A 555 4.49 3.86 28.80
#